data_AF-A0A8I0GR72-F1
#
_entry.id   AF-A0A8I0GR72-F1
#
_cell.length_a   1.000
_cell.length_b   1.000
_cell.length_c   1.000
_cell.angle_alpha   90.00
_cell.angle_beta   90.00
_cell.angle_gamma   90.00
#
_symmetry.space_group_name_H-M   'P 1'
#
loop_
_entity.id
_entity.type
_entity.pdbx_description
1 polymer ?
#
loop_
_entity_poly.entity_id
_entity_poly.type
_entity_poly.pdbx_seq_one_letter_code
_entity_poly.pdbx_strand_id
1 'polypeptide(L)'
;LTGRIEVRFADQTLVSQAINGEACEMEFAYVLPSGESFTFTVHAVYLPRPRIEISGPQGVQATFDWQAARDSVVGRMCTATLVNDVESY
;
A
#
# COMPACT_ATOMS: atom_id res chain seq x y z
N LEU A 1 -7.95 8.76 -1.48
CA LEU A 1 -7.97 7.29 -1.52
C LEU A 1 -7.62 6.78 -0.13
N THR A 2 -8.32 5.77 0.37
CA THR A 2 -8.14 5.21 1.72
C THR A 2 -8.31 3.70 1.65
N GLY A 3 -7.80 2.99 2.65
CA GLY A 3 -8.04 1.57 2.80
C GLY A 3 -7.55 1.04 4.13
N ARG A 4 -7.69 -0.27 4.32
CA ARG A 4 -7.20 -0.99 5.48
C ARG A 4 -6.26 -2.09 5.03
N ILE A 5 -5.13 -2.23 5.71
CA ILE A 5 -4.25 -3.41 5.59
C ILE A 5 -3.97 -3.98 6.97
N GLU A 6 -3.79 -5.29 7.00
CA GLU A 6 -3.24 -6.00 8.15
C GLU A 6 -1.87 -6.55 7.75
N VAL A 7 -0.85 -6.16 8.47
CA VAL A 7 0.55 -6.47 8.12
C VAL A 7 1.21 -7.16 9.30
N ARG A 8 1.88 -8.26 8.99
CA ARG A 8 2.86 -8.88 9.87
C ARG A 8 4.24 -8.35 9.52
N PHE A 9 4.92 -7.75 10.48
CA PHE A 9 6.20 -7.10 10.24
C PHE A 9 7.33 -8.13 10.12
N ALA A 10 8.04 -8.11 8.99
CA ALA A 10 9.36 -8.71 8.87
C ALA A 10 10.44 -7.79 9.49
N ASP A 11 10.21 -6.47 9.45
CA ASP A 11 11.07 -5.42 10.01
C ASP A 11 10.24 -4.18 10.44
N GLN A 12 10.90 -3.16 10.99
CA GLN A 12 10.25 -1.97 11.55
C GLN A 12 9.99 -0.85 10.53
N THR A 13 10.25 -1.02 9.24
CA THR A 13 10.23 0.08 8.24
C THR A 13 8.90 0.82 8.21
N LEU A 14 7.80 0.10 8.06
CA LEU A 14 6.44 0.70 8.02
C LEU A 14 6.04 1.33 9.37
N VAL A 15 6.52 0.78 10.49
CA VAL A 15 6.29 1.37 11.82
C VAL A 15 7.05 2.68 11.96
N SER A 16 8.31 2.73 11.54
CA SER A 16 9.14 3.94 11.55
C SER A 16 8.54 5.03 10.66
N GLN A 17 8.08 4.67 9.46
CA GLN A 17 7.39 5.60 8.55
C GLN A 17 6.12 6.19 9.19
N ALA A 18 5.29 5.35 9.82
CA ALA A 18 4.09 5.80 10.53
C ALA A 18 4.41 6.74 11.72
N ILE A 19 5.49 6.48 12.46
CA ILE A 19 5.94 7.32 13.58
C ILE A 19 6.44 8.68 13.07
N ASN A 20 7.23 8.66 11.99
CA ASN A 20 7.85 9.84 11.39
C ASN A 20 6.88 10.66 10.50
N GLY A 21 5.73 10.09 10.16
CA GLY A 21 4.79 10.71 9.21
C GLY A 21 5.33 10.72 7.78
N GLU A 22 6.20 9.77 7.44
CA GLU A 22 6.75 9.62 6.10
C GLU A 22 5.76 8.86 5.21
N ALA A 23 5.64 9.31 3.97
CA ALA A 23 4.83 8.60 2.98
C ALA A 23 5.54 7.34 2.48
N CYS A 24 4.76 6.31 2.17
CA CYS A 24 5.21 5.15 1.43
C CYS A 24 4.43 4.99 0.12
N GLU A 25 4.99 4.24 -0.82
CA GLU A 25 4.27 3.79 -2.01
C GLU A 25 3.65 2.41 -1.72
N MET A 26 2.40 2.21 -2.15
CA MET A 26 1.72 0.93 -2.07
C MET A 26 1.28 0.47 -3.45
N GLU A 27 1.56 -0.78 -3.79
CA GLU A 27 1.12 -1.41 -5.03
C GLU A 27 0.18 -2.58 -4.73
N PHE A 28 -0.97 -2.59 -5.41
CA PHE A 28 -1.90 -3.70 -5.45
C PHE A 28 -1.92 -4.26 -6.85
N ALA A 29 -1.57 -5.53 -7.02
CA ALA A 29 -1.52 -6.17 -8.32
C ALA A 29 -2.39 -7.43 -8.34
N TYR A 30 -3.13 -7.61 -9.42
CA TYR A 30 -3.80 -8.85 -9.78
C TYR A 30 -3.26 -9.30 -11.13
N VAL A 31 -2.76 -10.54 -11.21
CA VAL A 31 -2.12 -11.09 -12.42
C VAL A 31 -2.73 -12.44 -12.73
N LEU A 32 -3.15 -12.65 -13.97
CA LEU A 32 -3.61 -13.94 -14.47
C LEU A 32 -2.45 -14.72 -15.12
N PRO A 33 -2.44 -16.06 -15.07
CA PRO A 33 -1.41 -16.87 -15.74
C PRO A 33 -1.32 -16.65 -17.26
N SER A 34 -2.40 -16.17 -17.87
CA SER A 34 -2.50 -15.81 -19.29
C SER A 34 -1.82 -14.47 -19.64
N GLY A 35 -1.41 -13.69 -18.65
CA GLY A 35 -0.61 -12.47 -18.82
C GLY A 35 -1.37 -11.15 -18.61
N GLU A 36 -2.70 -11.18 -18.51
CA GLU A 36 -3.49 -10.01 -18.14
C GLU A 36 -3.19 -9.59 -16.71
N SER A 37 -3.21 -8.29 -16.47
CA SER A 37 -2.95 -7.75 -15.16
C SER A 37 -3.67 -6.44 -14.90
N PHE A 38 -3.94 -6.21 -13.63
CA PHE A 38 -4.36 -4.90 -13.15
C PHE A 38 -3.45 -4.50 -11.99
N THR A 39 -2.75 -3.39 -12.16
CA THR A 39 -1.87 -2.83 -11.15
C THR A 39 -2.41 -1.47 -10.72
N PHE A 40 -2.50 -1.27 -9.42
CA PHE A 40 -2.92 -0.03 -8.81
C PHE A 40 -1.83 0.46 -7.84
N THR A 41 -1.07 1.46 -8.28
CA THR A 41 0.05 2.05 -7.53
C THR A 41 -0.41 3.34 -6.87
N VAL A 42 -0.26 3.44 -5.56
CA VAL A 42 -0.62 4.60 -4.73
C VAL A 42 0.65 5.24 -4.22
N HIS A 43 0.98 6.42 -4.73
CA HIS A 43 2.33 6.97 -4.66
C HIS A 43 2.72 7.56 -3.30
N ALA A 44 1.76 8.13 -2.57
CA ALA A 44 1.99 8.76 -1.27
C ALA A 44 0.94 8.33 -0.26
N VAL A 45 1.20 7.24 0.46
CA VAL A 45 0.36 6.67 1.50
C VAL A 45 0.90 7.00 2.89
N TYR A 46 0.04 7.54 3.74
CA TYR A 46 0.34 7.81 5.14
C TYR A 46 -0.33 6.77 6.02
N LEU A 47 0.49 6.18 6.90
CA LEU A 47 0.05 5.20 7.86
C LEU A 47 -0.21 5.89 9.21
N PRO A 48 -1.39 5.68 9.83
CA PRO A 48 -1.61 6.16 11.18
C PRO A 48 -0.64 5.45 12.14
N ARG A 49 -0.29 6.12 13.24
CA ARG A 49 0.55 5.50 14.28
C ARG A 49 -0.08 4.18 14.73
N PRO A 50 0.60 3.04 14.57
CA PRO A 50 0.00 1.74 14.83
C PRO A 50 -0.25 1.59 16.33
N ARG A 51 -1.43 1.05 16.68
CA ARG A 51 -1.63 0.45 18.01
C ARG A 51 -1.01 -0.94 17.94
N ILE A 52 0.23 -1.06 18.39
CA ILE A 52 0.97 -2.31 18.32
C ILE A 52 0.37 -3.29 19.34
N GLU A 53 -0.26 -4.36 18.86
CA GLU A 53 -0.62 -5.50 19.69
C GLU A 53 0.56 -6.48 19.73
N ILE A 54 1.04 -6.82 20.93
CA ILE A 54 2.09 -7.83 21.10
C ILE A 54 1.43 -9.21 21.05
N SER A 55 1.32 -9.78 19.85
CA SER A 55 0.71 -11.10 19.66
C SER A 55 1.77 -12.21 19.61
N GLY A 56 2.14 -12.71 20.78
CA GLY A 56 2.87 -13.98 20.95
C GLY A 56 4.31 -14.05 20.38
N PRO A 57 5.00 -15.19 20.57
CA PRO A 57 6.46 -15.31 20.41
C PRO A 57 7.00 -15.22 18.97
N GLN A 58 6.18 -14.91 17.96
CA GLN A 58 6.53 -15.12 16.53
C GLN A 58 6.38 -13.89 15.63
N GLY A 59 6.03 -12.70 16.14
CA GLY A 59 6.07 -11.48 15.35
C GLY A 59 5.06 -10.42 15.77
N VAL A 60 5.31 -9.19 15.34
CA VAL A 60 4.39 -8.07 15.55
C VAL A 60 3.41 -8.01 14.37
N GLN A 61 2.13 -7.86 14.67
CA GLN A 61 1.06 -7.67 13.70
C GLN A 61 0.36 -6.34 13.98
N ALA A 62 0.07 -5.57 12.94
CA ALA A 62 -0.69 -4.33 13.08
C ALA A 62 -1.68 -4.15 11.94
N THR A 63 -2.77 -3.47 12.26
CA THR A 63 -3.75 -2.98 11.29
C THR A 63 -3.53 -1.50 11.05
N PHE A 64 -3.52 -1.08 9.78
CA PHE A 64 -3.42 0.32 9.38
C PHE A 64 -4.63 0.73 8.55
N ASP A 65 -5.35 1.75 9.03
CA ASP A 65 -6.34 2.50 8.24
C ASP A 65 -5.61 3.65 7.53
N TRP A 66 -5.09 3.36 6.35
CA TRP A 66 -4.21 4.26 5.62
C TRP A 66 -4.96 5.27 4.76
N GLN A 67 -4.31 6.41 4.49
CA GLN A 67 -4.83 7.45 3.62
C GLN A 67 -3.75 7.94 2.66
N ALA A 68 -4.13 8.11 1.39
CA ALA A 68 -3.25 8.65 0.36
C ALA A 68 -3.46 10.15 0.14
N ALA A 69 -2.37 10.83 -0.24
CA ALA A 69 -2.38 12.20 -0.73
C ALA A 69 -1.90 12.26 -2.19
N ARG A 70 -1.99 13.44 -2.81
CA ARG A 70 -1.36 13.68 -4.10
C ARG A 70 0.15 13.72 -3.90
N ASP A 71 0.88 12.87 -4.61
CA ASP A 71 2.34 12.90 -4.59
C ASP A 71 2.87 14.17 -5.27
N SER A 72 3.87 14.82 -4.69
CA SER A 72 4.41 16.10 -5.15
C SER A 72 5.36 15.98 -6.34
N VAL A 73 5.95 14.80 -6.57
CA VAL A 73 6.91 14.53 -7.64
C VAL A 73 6.19 13.97 -8.86
N VAL A 74 5.40 12.91 -8.68
CA VAL A 74 4.62 12.24 -9.72
C VAL A 74 3.37 13.07 -10.09
N GLY A 75 2.92 13.94 -9.20
CA GLY A 75 1.85 14.91 -9.44
C GLY A 75 0.44 14.30 -9.43
N ARG A 76 0.28 13.05 -8.98
CA ARG A 76 -1.00 12.31 -8.91
C ARG A 76 -1.06 11.45 -7.64
N MET A 77 -2.27 11.08 -7.24
CA MET A 77 -2.47 10.23 -6.04
C MET A 77 -2.22 8.75 -6.33
N CYS A 78 -2.63 8.29 -7.52
CA CYS A 78 -2.50 6.89 -7.92
C CYS A 78 -2.37 6.76 -9.43
N THR A 79 -1.83 5.62 -9.85
CA THR A 79 -1.78 5.15 -11.23
C THR A 79 -2.48 3.79 -11.31
N ALA A 80 -3.42 3.65 -12.25
CA ALA A 80 -4.05 2.38 -12.56
C ALA A 80 -3.58 1.93 -13.95
N THR A 81 -3.02 0.73 -14.03
CA THR A 81 -2.55 0.12 -15.27
C THR A 81 -3.33 -1.16 -15.50
N LEU A 82 -4.07 -1.23 -16.60
CA LEU A 82 -4.78 -2.43 -17.04
C LEU A 82 -4.09 -2.97 -18.30
N VAL A 83 -3.70 -4.24 -18.24
CA VAL A 83 -3.21 -5.01 -19.38
C VAL A 83 -4.25 -6.08 -19.67
N ASN A 84 -4.89 -6.01 -20.83
CA ASN A 84 -5.86 -6.99 -21.30
C ASN A 84 -5.89 -7.03 -22.84
N ASP A 85 -6.77 -7.86 -23.39
CA ASP A 85 -6.98 -8.11 -24.81
C ASP A 85 -8.08 -7.24 -25.45
N VAL A 86 -8.54 -6.20 -24.75
CA VAL A 86 -9.60 -5.30 -25.25
C VAL A 86 -8.98 -4.26 -26.19
N GLU A 87 -9.40 -4.30 -27.46
CA GLU A 87 -8.83 -3.47 -28.52
C GLU A 87 -9.22 -1.97 -28.43
N SER A 88 -10.36 -1.62 -27.80
CA SER A 88 -10.79 -0.22 -27.64
C SER A 88 -11.68 0.03 -26.41
N TYR A 89 -11.62 1.25 -25.86
CA TYR A 89 -12.36 1.73 -24.68
C TYR A 89 -13.18 2.98 -24.97
#